data_AF-A0A959EWR2-F1
#
_entry.id   AF-A0A959EWR2-F1
#
_cell.length_a   1.000
_cell.length_b   1.000
_cell.length_c   1.000
_cell.angle_alpha   90.00
_cell.angle_beta   90.00
_cell.angle_gamma   90.00
#
_symmetry.space_group_name_H-M   'P 1'
#
loop_
_entity.id
_entity.type
_entity.pdbx_description
1 polymer ?
#
loop_
_entity_poly.entity_id
_entity_poly.type
_entity_poly.pdbx_seq_one_letter_code
_entity_poly.pdbx_strand_id
1 'polypeptide(L)'
;FTRRKADYAREGLYRKFYPSGKLQEQANFHNDTLEGERRLFYENGQVQIVEQYVDGQFHGPYRTFYENGQADVEGEYVDNSMQGVWKRHYENGQTMEEVQFVDNQENGPFVEYYENGKLKAKGNFREGDNEDGLLELYDESGELERKMECRMGVCRTIWTREEGDITPAPFPGDSE
;
A
#
# COMPACT_ATOMS: atom_id res chain seq x y z
N PHE A 1 30.61 14.68 -35.32
CA PHE A 1 29.75 13.48 -35.19
C PHE A 1 28.64 13.77 -34.20
N THR A 2 27.47 14.17 -34.68
CA THR A 2 26.30 14.41 -33.81
C THR A 2 25.60 13.08 -33.62
N ARG A 3 25.82 12.41 -32.49
CA ARG A 3 25.08 11.20 -32.13
C ARG A 3 23.62 11.59 -31.89
N ARG A 4 22.68 11.00 -32.63
CA ARG A 4 21.25 11.17 -32.40
C ARG A 4 20.77 10.07 -31.47
N LYS A 5 19.98 10.43 -30.45
CA LYS A 5 19.41 9.49 -29.46
C LYS A 5 18.64 8.33 -30.13
N ALA A 6 18.03 8.61 -31.28
CA ALA A 6 17.31 7.62 -32.10
C ALA A 6 18.15 6.40 -32.52
N ASP A 7 19.48 6.51 -32.61
CA ASP A 7 20.33 5.41 -33.08
C ASP A 7 20.67 4.39 -31.97
N TYR A 8 20.36 4.70 -30.70
CA TYR A 8 20.69 3.87 -29.52
C TYR A 8 19.52 3.66 -28.56
N ALA A 9 18.34 4.15 -28.90
CA ALA A 9 17.19 4.04 -28.00
C ALA A 9 16.77 2.58 -27.84
N ARG A 10 16.54 2.15 -26.61
CA ARG A 10 15.95 0.85 -26.31
C ARG A 10 14.53 0.82 -26.86
N GLU A 11 14.21 -0.25 -27.58
CA GLU A 11 12.92 -0.49 -28.22
C GLU A 11 12.52 -1.95 -28.02
N GLY A 12 11.25 -2.18 -27.73
CA GLY A 12 10.67 -3.51 -27.56
C GLY A 12 11.08 -4.21 -26.27
N LEU A 13 11.07 -5.54 -26.32
CA LEU A 13 11.24 -6.40 -25.15
C LEU A 13 12.68 -6.40 -24.62
N TYR A 14 12.83 -5.98 -23.37
CA TYR A 14 14.05 -6.06 -22.59
C TYR A 14 13.98 -7.24 -21.62
N ARG A 15 15.10 -7.95 -21.48
CA ARG A 15 15.29 -9.01 -20.48
C ARG A 15 16.63 -8.88 -19.79
N LYS A 16 16.64 -9.05 -18.47
CA LYS A 16 17.83 -9.14 -17.64
C LYS A 16 17.84 -10.47 -16.91
N PHE A 17 19.02 -11.04 -16.73
CA PHE A 17 19.20 -12.34 -16.10
C PHE A 17 20.18 -12.25 -14.92
N TYR A 18 19.95 -13.08 -13.91
CA TYR A 18 20.90 -13.33 -12.83
C TYR A 18 22.18 -14.02 -13.36
N PRO A 19 23.29 -14.02 -12.59
CA PRO A 19 24.48 -14.80 -12.95
C PRO A 19 24.21 -16.30 -13.15
N SER A 20 23.18 -16.84 -12.49
CA SER A 20 22.69 -18.21 -12.67
C SER A 20 22.00 -18.47 -14.01
N GLY A 21 21.72 -17.43 -14.80
CA GLY A 21 21.00 -17.51 -16.06
C GLY A 21 19.47 -17.45 -15.94
N LYS A 22 18.93 -17.35 -14.72
CA LYS A 22 17.49 -17.18 -14.49
C LYS A 22 17.03 -15.77 -14.79
N LEU A 23 15.79 -15.61 -15.24
CA LEU A 23 15.20 -14.30 -15.55
C LEU A 23 15.11 -13.46 -14.27
N GLN A 24 15.62 -12.23 -14.33
CA GLN A 24 15.59 -11.25 -13.24
C GLN A 24 14.57 -10.15 -13.51
N GLU A 25 14.47 -9.72 -14.76
CA GLU A 25 13.62 -8.60 -15.16
C GLU A 25 13.14 -8.81 -16.59
N GLN A 26 11.89 -8.46 -16.83
CA GLN A 26 11.31 -8.33 -18.16
C GLN A 26 10.54 -7.02 -18.24
N ALA A 27 10.77 -6.22 -19.28
CA ALA A 27 10.10 -4.95 -19.50
C ALA A 27 9.97 -4.66 -20.99
N ASN A 28 9.11 -3.72 -21.38
CA ASN A 28 9.08 -3.19 -22.73
C ASN A 28 9.49 -1.72 -22.74
N PHE A 29 10.24 -1.33 -23.77
CA PHE A 29 10.66 0.04 -23.97
C PHE A 29 10.12 0.57 -25.31
N HIS A 30 9.79 1.85 -25.34
CA HIS A 30 9.55 2.61 -26.55
C HIS A 30 10.41 3.88 -26.48
N ASN A 31 11.35 4.07 -27.42
CA ASN A 31 12.24 5.23 -27.46
C ASN A 31 12.99 5.54 -26.14
N ASP A 32 13.61 4.53 -25.51
CA ASP A 32 14.27 4.57 -24.19
C ASP A 32 13.33 4.73 -22.97
N THR A 33 12.03 4.82 -23.19
CA THR A 33 11.03 5.02 -22.14
C THR A 33 10.33 3.70 -21.84
N LEU A 34 10.10 3.37 -20.56
CA LEU A 34 9.32 2.18 -20.19
C LEU A 34 7.86 2.35 -20.62
N GLU A 35 7.30 1.31 -21.23
CA GLU A 35 5.93 1.32 -21.73
C GLU A 35 5.27 -0.04 -21.45
N GLY A 36 4.10 -0.03 -20.83
CA GLY A 36 3.36 -1.22 -20.43
C GLY A 36 3.98 -1.95 -19.22
N GLU A 37 3.82 -3.27 -19.22
CA GLU A 37 4.11 -4.08 -18.03
C GLU A 37 5.61 -4.34 -17.84
N ARG A 38 6.07 -4.15 -16.61
CA ARG A 38 7.40 -4.57 -16.14
C ARG A 38 7.24 -5.60 -15.04
N ARG A 39 8.03 -6.66 -15.12
CA ARG A 39 8.08 -7.74 -14.13
C ARG A 39 9.49 -7.93 -13.60
N LEU A 40 9.62 -7.99 -12.29
CA LEU A 40 10.82 -8.45 -11.61
C LEU A 40 10.56 -9.84 -11.05
N PHE A 41 11.60 -10.66 -11.00
CA PHE A 41 11.51 -12.05 -10.56
C PHE A 41 12.55 -12.33 -9.49
N TYR A 42 12.16 -13.12 -8.50
CA TYR A 42 13.10 -13.74 -7.56
C TYR A 42 13.98 -14.75 -8.29
N GLU A 43 15.15 -15.08 -7.71
CA GLU A 43 16.03 -16.10 -8.28
C GLU A 43 15.43 -17.52 -8.19
N ASN A 44 14.36 -17.73 -7.43
CA ASN A 44 13.58 -18.97 -7.48
C ASN A 44 12.66 -19.07 -8.74
N GLY A 45 12.54 -17.98 -9.51
CA GLY A 45 11.76 -17.88 -10.75
C GLY A 45 10.33 -17.34 -10.55
N GLN A 46 9.90 -17.12 -9.30
CA GLN A 46 8.62 -16.50 -9.00
C GLN A 46 8.66 -15.00 -9.25
N VAL A 47 7.50 -14.42 -9.54
CA VAL A 47 7.36 -12.97 -9.73
C VAL A 47 7.55 -12.29 -8.37
N GLN A 48 8.34 -11.22 -8.35
CA GLN A 48 8.57 -10.38 -7.18
C GLN A 48 7.73 -9.09 -7.27
N ILE A 49 7.73 -8.45 -8.44
CA ILE A 49 7.01 -7.18 -8.66
C ILE A 49 6.37 -7.20 -10.05
N VAL A 50 5.16 -6.68 -10.14
CA VAL A 50 4.49 -6.31 -11.40
C VAL A 50 4.14 -4.83 -11.34
N GLU A 51 4.65 -4.09 -12.31
CA GLU A 51 4.47 -2.65 -12.46
C GLU A 51 3.85 -2.36 -13.84
N GLN A 52 3.11 -1.27 -13.94
CA GLN A 52 2.59 -0.77 -15.21
C GLN A 52 3.08 0.64 -15.48
N TYR A 53 3.48 0.88 -16.72
CA TYR A 53 4.02 2.15 -17.17
C TYR A 53 3.25 2.71 -18.37
N VAL A 54 3.05 4.02 -18.37
CA VAL A 54 2.62 4.80 -19.54
C VAL A 54 3.57 6.00 -19.65
N ASP A 55 4.24 6.16 -20.78
CA ASP A 55 5.24 7.22 -21.01
C ASP A 55 6.31 7.28 -19.91
N GLY A 56 6.69 6.11 -19.37
CA GLY A 56 7.73 5.97 -18.34
C GLY A 56 7.29 6.32 -16.93
N GLN A 57 6.00 6.61 -16.72
CA GLN A 57 5.41 6.89 -15.42
C GLN A 57 4.62 5.68 -14.93
N PHE A 58 4.66 5.40 -13.62
CA PHE A 58 3.78 4.39 -13.03
C PHE A 58 2.33 4.80 -13.26
N HIS A 59 1.57 3.95 -13.95
CA HIS A 59 0.17 4.20 -14.27
C HIS A 59 -0.56 2.87 -14.42
N GLY A 60 -1.59 2.65 -13.59
CA GLY A 60 -2.33 1.41 -13.48
C GLY A 60 -1.88 0.54 -12.28
N PRO A 61 -2.17 -0.77 -12.32
CA PRO A 61 -1.99 -1.65 -11.18
C PRO A 61 -0.51 -1.87 -10.83
N TYR A 62 -0.24 -1.95 -9.52
CA TYR A 62 1.04 -2.30 -8.94
C TYR A 62 0.85 -3.47 -7.97
N ARG A 63 1.75 -4.46 -8.03
CA ARG A 63 1.72 -5.63 -7.13
C ARG A 63 3.12 -6.08 -6.75
N THR A 64 3.34 -6.37 -5.47
CA THR A 64 4.48 -7.14 -4.98
C THR A 64 4.03 -8.51 -4.50
N PHE A 65 4.95 -9.45 -4.46
CA PHE A 65 4.70 -10.82 -4.05
C PHE A 65 5.82 -11.28 -3.13
N TYR A 66 5.48 -12.14 -2.17
CA TYR A 66 6.45 -12.88 -1.38
C TYR A 66 7.16 -13.95 -2.22
N GLU A 67 8.28 -14.48 -1.73
CA GLU A 67 9.01 -15.58 -2.41
C GLU A 67 8.21 -16.88 -2.54
N ASN A 68 7.11 -17.02 -1.79
CA ASN A 68 6.17 -18.14 -1.87
C ASN A 68 5.06 -17.92 -2.95
N GLY A 69 5.01 -16.73 -3.55
CA GLY A 69 4.12 -16.37 -4.65
C GLY A 69 2.80 -15.76 -4.23
N GLN A 70 2.56 -15.64 -2.92
CA GLN A 70 1.43 -14.89 -2.38
C GLN A 70 1.63 -13.40 -2.59
N ALA A 71 0.54 -12.66 -2.78
CA ALA A 71 0.59 -11.21 -2.84
C ALA A 71 1.11 -10.66 -1.51
N ASP A 72 1.94 -9.63 -1.57
CA ASP A 72 2.43 -8.88 -0.42
C ASP A 72 1.73 -7.52 -0.38
N VAL A 73 1.87 -6.72 -1.45
CA VAL A 73 1.19 -5.43 -1.60
C VAL A 73 0.48 -5.36 -2.94
N GLU A 74 -0.70 -4.74 -2.96
CA GLU A 74 -1.39 -4.36 -4.20
C GLU A 74 -2.05 -2.99 -4.10
N GLY A 75 -2.06 -2.28 -5.22
CA GLY A 75 -2.66 -0.94 -5.31
C GLY A 75 -2.62 -0.41 -6.73
N GLU A 76 -2.90 0.88 -6.87
CA GLU A 76 -2.94 1.57 -8.15
C GLU A 76 -2.12 2.86 -8.12
N TYR A 77 -1.38 3.09 -9.19
CA TYR A 77 -0.74 4.36 -9.48
C TYR A 77 -1.51 5.11 -10.57
N VAL A 78 -1.62 6.42 -10.42
CA VAL A 78 -2.03 7.35 -11.47
C VAL A 78 -0.92 8.39 -11.58
N ASP A 79 -0.22 8.41 -12.71
CA ASP A 79 0.85 9.36 -13.02
C ASP A 79 1.90 9.49 -11.90
N ASN A 80 2.48 8.35 -11.51
CA ASN A 80 3.43 8.18 -10.39
C ASN A 80 2.86 8.44 -8.98
N SER A 81 1.56 8.65 -8.83
CA SER A 81 0.94 8.86 -7.53
C SER A 81 0.09 7.68 -7.09
N MET A 82 0.31 7.18 -5.88
CA MET A 82 -0.55 6.17 -5.26
C MET A 82 -1.95 6.76 -5.10
N GLN A 83 -2.95 6.04 -5.60
CA GLN A 83 -4.36 6.41 -5.49
C GLN A 83 -5.19 5.20 -5.06
N GLY A 84 -6.34 5.47 -4.47
CA GLY A 84 -7.31 4.42 -4.14
C GLY A 84 -6.89 3.61 -2.91
N VAL A 85 -7.48 2.43 -2.80
CA VAL A 85 -7.19 1.51 -1.68
C VAL A 85 -5.93 0.71 -2.00
N TRP A 86 -4.97 0.79 -1.10
CA TRP A 86 -3.80 -0.06 -1.07
C TRP A 86 -4.00 -1.17 -0.05
N LYS A 87 -3.63 -2.39 -0.43
CA LYS A 87 -3.77 -3.56 0.43
C LYS A 87 -2.42 -4.17 0.67
N ARG A 88 -2.21 -4.61 1.91
CA ARG A 88 -1.10 -5.47 2.28
C ARG A 88 -1.62 -6.78 2.83
N HIS A 89 -0.88 -7.84 2.61
CA HIS A 89 -1.25 -9.20 3.00
C HIS A 89 -0.12 -9.83 3.82
N TYR A 90 -0.48 -10.72 4.73
CA TYR A 90 0.45 -11.63 5.39
C TYR A 90 0.99 -12.68 4.41
N GLU A 91 2.13 -13.31 4.71
CA GLU A 91 2.70 -14.38 3.89
C GLU A 91 1.76 -15.59 3.69
N ASN A 92 0.78 -15.77 4.59
CA ASN A 92 -0.24 -16.79 4.49
C ASN A 92 -1.38 -16.45 3.50
N GLY A 93 -1.34 -15.25 2.90
CA GLY A 93 -2.31 -14.74 1.92
C GLY A 93 -3.53 -14.04 2.52
N GLN A 94 -3.62 -13.91 3.85
CA GLN A 94 -4.67 -13.12 4.49
C GLN A 94 -4.35 -11.63 4.44
N THR A 95 -5.37 -10.79 4.28
CA THR A 95 -5.21 -9.34 4.31
C THR A 95 -4.75 -8.89 5.70
N MET A 96 -3.72 -8.05 5.71
CA MET A 96 -3.14 -7.42 6.89
C MET A 96 -3.73 -6.03 7.10
N GLU A 97 -3.83 -5.24 6.03
CA GLU A 97 -4.36 -3.88 6.08
C GLU A 97 -4.89 -3.45 4.71
N GLU A 98 -5.88 -2.56 4.75
CA GLU A 98 -6.41 -1.80 3.61
C GLU A 98 -6.37 -0.32 3.99
N VAL A 99 -5.68 0.51 3.22
CA VAL A 99 -5.48 1.94 3.50
C VAL A 99 -5.82 2.77 2.26
N GLN A 100 -6.60 3.84 2.43
CA GLN A 100 -6.89 4.78 1.36
C GLN A 100 -5.73 5.75 1.16
N PHE A 101 -5.22 5.82 -0.08
CA PHE A 101 -4.25 6.82 -0.53
C PHE A 101 -4.88 7.86 -1.45
N VAL A 102 -4.44 9.10 -1.30
CA VAL A 102 -4.69 10.22 -2.21
C VAL A 102 -3.37 10.95 -2.42
N ASP A 103 -2.90 11.00 -3.66
CA ASP A 103 -1.65 11.69 -4.04
C ASP A 103 -0.43 11.29 -3.18
N ASN A 104 -0.22 9.98 -3.01
CA ASN A 104 0.84 9.39 -2.17
C ASN A 104 0.71 9.60 -0.66
N GLN A 105 -0.39 10.17 -0.18
CA GLN A 105 -0.64 10.34 1.25
C GLN A 105 -1.78 9.42 1.69
N GLU A 106 -1.61 8.78 2.83
CA GLU A 106 -2.72 8.14 3.53
C GLU A 106 -3.76 9.21 3.84
N ASN A 107 -4.98 9.04 3.36
CA ASN A 107 -6.03 10.03 3.56
C ASN A 107 -7.39 9.40 3.27
N GLY A 108 -8.14 9.12 4.32
CA GLY A 108 -9.37 8.37 4.25
C GLY A 108 -9.34 7.10 5.10
N PRO A 109 -10.26 6.16 4.85
CA PRO A 109 -10.46 5.02 5.73
C PRO A 109 -9.27 4.06 5.72
N PHE A 110 -9.03 3.44 6.87
CA PHE A 110 -8.15 2.30 6.99
C PHE A 110 -8.82 1.16 7.78
N VAL A 111 -8.39 -0.07 7.49
CA VAL A 111 -8.78 -1.28 8.20
C VAL A 111 -7.56 -2.16 8.37
N GLU A 112 -7.30 -2.61 9.58
CA GLU A 112 -6.25 -3.57 9.91
C GLU A 112 -6.87 -4.88 10.41
N TYR A 113 -6.21 -5.99 10.12
CA TYR A 113 -6.63 -7.32 10.53
C TYR A 113 -5.48 -8.04 11.25
N TYR A 114 -5.83 -9.00 12.10
CA TYR A 114 -4.89 -9.99 12.62
C TYR A 114 -4.62 -11.07 11.57
N GLU A 115 -3.55 -11.84 11.74
CA GLU A 115 -3.18 -12.98 10.89
C GLU A 115 -4.20 -14.15 10.93
N ASN A 116 -5.22 -14.06 11.79
CA ASN A 116 -6.35 -14.99 11.80
C ASN A 116 -7.57 -14.47 10.99
N GLY A 117 -7.43 -13.29 10.36
CA GLY A 117 -8.42 -12.65 9.50
C GLY A 117 -9.45 -11.81 10.25
N LYS A 118 -9.36 -11.73 11.57
CA LYS A 118 -10.28 -10.90 12.36
C LYS A 118 -9.82 -9.46 12.37
N LEU A 119 -10.79 -8.57 12.44
CA LEU A 119 -10.57 -7.13 12.54
C LEU A 119 -9.71 -6.81 13.77
N LYS A 120 -8.70 -5.97 13.58
CA LYS A 120 -7.79 -5.49 14.62
C LYS A 120 -8.04 -4.01 14.91
N ALA A 121 -8.14 -3.22 13.85
CA ALA A 121 -8.43 -1.80 13.95
C ALA A 121 -9.20 -1.33 12.72
N LYS A 122 -10.00 -0.27 12.88
CA LYS A 122 -10.47 0.53 11.75
C LYS A 122 -10.68 1.97 12.18
N GLY A 123 -10.40 2.88 11.27
CA GLY A 123 -10.49 4.30 11.50
C GLY A 123 -10.35 5.07 10.21
N ASN A 124 -9.92 6.31 10.33
CA ASN A 124 -9.74 7.20 9.21
C ASN A 124 -8.51 8.08 9.43
N PHE A 125 -7.73 8.28 8.37
CA PHE A 125 -6.60 9.20 8.32
C PHE A 125 -7.02 10.52 7.68
N ARG A 126 -6.40 11.64 8.10
CA ARG A 126 -6.61 12.97 7.51
C ARG A 126 -5.29 13.73 7.39
N GLU A 127 -5.11 14.37 6.23
CA GLU A 127 -3.91 15.19 5.95
C GLU A 127 -2.61 14.39 6.16
N GLY A 128 -2.54 13.21 5.55
CA GLY A 128 -1.51 12.21 5.84
C GLY A 128 -2.01 11.21 6.89
N ASP A 129 -1.08 10.58 7.59
CA ASP A 129 -1.25 9.48 8.54
C ASP A 129 -1.82 9.90 9.91
N ASN A 130 -2.44 11.08 10.01
CA ASN A 130 -3.06 11.52 11.28
C ASN A 130 -4.42 10.85 11.45
N GLU A 131 -4.56 10.00 12.48
CA GLU A 131 -5.86 9.43 12.86
C GLU A 131 -6.87 10.56 13.18
N ASP A 132 -8.07 10.48 12.61
CA ASP A 132 -9.11 11.49 12.74
C ASP A 132 -10.52 10.86 12.70
N GLY A 133 -11.38 11.27 13.62
CA GLY A 133 -12.69 10.68 13.86
C GLY A 133 -12.64 9.43 14.74
N LEU A 134 -13.61 8.53 14.56
CA LEU A 134 -13.75 7.33 15.39
C LEU A 134 -12.70 6.26 15.00
N LEU A 135 -11.89 5.86 15.98
CA LEU A 135 -11.02 4.69 15.93
C LEU A 135 -11.63 3.55 16.76
N GLU A 136 -11.83 2.39 16.14
CA GLU A 136 -12.29 1.17 16.82
C GLU A 136 -11.16 0.13 16.85
N LEU A 137 -10.85 -0.37 18.05
CA LEU A 137 -9.83 -1.40 18.28
C LEU A 137 -10.49 -2.68 18.81
N TYR A 138 -10.03 -3.81 18.31
CA TYR A 138 -10.57 -5.14 18.57
C TYR A 138 -9.44 -6.05 19.03
N ASP A 139 -9.76 -7.06 19.84
CA ASP A 139 -8.80 -8.10 20.22
C ASP A 139 -8.71 -9.24 19.18
N GLU A 140 -7.79 -10.18 19.38
CA GLU A 140 -7.62 -11.34 18.50
C GLU A 140 -8.84 -12.29 18.48
N SER A 141 -9.76 -12.16 19.43
CA SER A 141 -11.03 -12.90 19.43
C SER A 141 -12.06 -12.26 18.48
N GLY A 142 -11.84 -11.00 18.09
CA GLY A 142 -12.74 -10.18 17.27
C GLY A 142 -13.72 -9.35 18.10
N GLU A 143 -13.53 -9.31 19.42
CA GLU A 143 -14.36 -8.51 20.32
C GLU A 143 -13.83 -7.08 20.39
N LEU A 144 -14.74 -6.10 20.37
CA LEU A 144 -14.40 -4.69 20.53
C LEU A 144 -13.74 -4.48 21.91
N GLU A 145 -12.54 -3.94 21.91
CA GLU A 145 -11.76 -3.66 23.12
C GLU A 145 -11.86 -2.18 23.51
N ARG A 146 -11.81 -1.28 22.51
CA ARG A 146 -11.71 0.15 22.74
C ARG A 146 -12.30 0.96 21.58
N LYS A 147 -12.90 2.10 21.93
CA LYS A 147 -13.19 3.18 20.97
C LYS A 147 -12.50 4.45 21.39
N MET A 148 -11.94 5.16 20.42
CA MET A 148 -11.30 6.44 20.63
C MET A 148 -11.86 7.47 19.65
N GLU A 149 -12.05 8.69 20.11
CA GLU A 149 -12.25 9.84 19.23
C GLU A 149 -10.87 10.43 18.97
N CYS A 150 -10.53 10.63 17.70
CA CYS A 150 -9.25 11.15 17.25
C CYS A 150 -9.42 12.50 16.55
N ARG A 151 -8.50 13.43 16.78
CA ARG A 151 -8.46 14.71 16.09
C ARG A 151 -7.01 15.06 15.73
N MET A 152 -6.70 15.01 14.44
CA MET A 152 -5.35 15.27 13.92
C MET A 152 -4.26 14.48 14.68
N GLY A 153 -4.44 13.17 14.82
CA GLY A 153 -3.49 12.25 15.45
C GLY A 153 -3.50 12.25 16.98
N VAL A 154 -4.29 13.11 17.62
CA VAL A 154 -4.53 13.06 19.07
C VAL A 154 -5.79 12.24 19.32
N CYS A 155 -5.66 11.07 19.93
CA CYS A 155 -6.78 10.19 20.23
C CYS A 155 -7.10 10.15 21.72
N ARG A 156 -8.40 10.09 22.03
CA ARG A 156 -8.90 9.93 23.40
C ARG A 156 -9.90 8.81 23.50
N THR A 157 -9.71 7.95 24.48
CA THR A 157 -10.64 6.86 24.76
C THR A 157 -12.00 7.42 25.18
N ILE A 158 -13.04 6.99 24.46
CA ILE A 158 -14.45 7.31 24.74
C ILE A 158 -15.21 6.07 25.21
N TRP A 159 -14.64 4.88 25.03
CA TRP A 159 -15.23 3.63 25.49
C TRP A 159 -14.16 2.55 25.66
N THR A 160 -14.29 1.72 26.70
CA THR A 160 -13.56 0.44 26.83
C THR A 160 -14.51 -0.69 27.18
N ARG A 161 -14.10 -1.93 26.90
CA ARG A 161 -14.87 -3.12 27.31
C ARG A 161 -15.11 -3.20 28.81
N GLU A 162 -14.13 -2.75 29.61
CA GLU A 162 -14.17 -2.84 31.08
C GLU A 162 -14.99 -1.71 31.72
N GLU A 163 -14.88 -0.49 31.21
CA GLU A 163 -15.43 0.71 31.86
C GLU A 163 -16.72 1.21 31.18
N GLY A 164 -17.04 0.71 29.99
CA GLY A 164 -18.16 1.23 29.20
C GLY A 164 -17.83 2.62 28.65
N ASP A 165 -18.82 3.53 28.62
CA ASP A 165 -18.65 4.89 28.12
C ASP A 165 -17.76 5.72 29.05
N ILE A 166 -16.74 6.36 28.48
CA ILE A 166 -15.78 7.23 29.17
C ILE A 166 -15.96 8.65 28.62
N THR A 167 -16.05 9.63 29.51
CA THR A 167 -15.99 11.05 29.12
C THR A 167 -14.55 11.53 29.19
N PRO A 168 -13.84 11.67 28.06
CA PRO A 168 -12.47 12.14 28.09
C PRO A 168 -12.42 13.65 28.35
N ALA A 169 -11.23 14.15 28.71
CA ALA A 169 -10.98 15.60 28.74
C ALA A 169 -11.20 16.23 27.33
N PRO A 170 -11.54 17.54 27.23
CA PRO A 170 -11.73 18.25 25.95
C PRO A 170 -10.45 18.37 25.12
N PHE A 171 -10.53 18.41 23.78
CA PHE A 171 -9.35 18.51 22.90
C PHE A 171 -8.63 19.84 23.08
N PRO A 172 -7.31 19.89 22.82
CA PRO A 172 -6.61 21.17 22.79
C PRO A 172 -7.35 22.12 21.84
N GLY A 173 -7.80 23.26 22.36
CA GLY A 173 -8.56 24.25 21.59
C GLY A 173 -10.07 24.15 21.67
N ASP A 174 -10.63 23.14 22.34
CA ASP A 174 -12.04 23.15 22.73
C ASP A 174 -12.21 24.16 23.89
N SER A 175 -13.10 25.14 23.73
CA SER A 175 -13.46 26.06 24.82
C SER A 175 -14.33 25.33 25.84
N GLU A 176 -14.00 25.44 27.13
CA GLU A 176 -14.84 24.97 28.26
C GLU A 176 -16.24 25.60 28.28
#